data_AF-A0A060BZ22-F1
#
_entry.id   AF-A0A060BZ22-F1
#
_cell.length_a   1.000
_cell.length_b   1.000
_cell.length_c   1.000
_cell.angle_alpha   90.00
_cell.angle_beta   90.00
_cell.angle_gamma   90.00
#
_symmetry.space_group_name_H-M   'P 1'
#
loop_
_entity.id
_entity.type
_entity.pdbx_description
1 polymer ?
#
loop_
_entity_poly.entity_id
_entity_poly.type
_entity_poly.pdbx_seq_one_letter_code
_entity_poly.pdbx_strand_id
1 'polypeptide(L)'
;VTIIDCPEDMENVRLSAGSNSASMWWLNNEEVALLSGDRRMVMDDCLSQRLTLKKGRNILRGAIINGPGMSDFCVRFVHENGTPVRNITISYQ
;
A
#
# COMPACT_ATOMS: atom_id res chain seq x y z
N VAL A 1 -6.28 -3.47 12.02
CA VAL A 1 -6.32 -2.79 10.69
C VAL A 1 -5.39 -1.59 10.70
N THR A 2 -4.76 -1.25 9.57
CA THR A 2 -3.88 -0.08 9.49
C THR A 2 -4.71 1.16 9.20
N ILE A 3 -4.55 2.19 10.00
CA ILE A 3 -5.23 3.48 9.88
C ILE A 3 -4.22 4.51 9.41
N ILE A 4 -4.62 5.29 8.40
CA ILE A 4 -3.83 6.37 7.82
C ILE A 4 -4.65 7.65 7.90
N ASP A 5 -4.29 8.52 8.83
CA ASP A 5 -4.93 9.82 9.00
C ASP A 5 -4.17 10.89 8.21
N CYS A 6 -4.90 11.58 7.34
CA CYS A 6 -4.38 12.61 6.45
C CYS A 6 -4.91 13.99 6.84
N PRO A 7 -4.08 15.04 6.90
CA PRO A 7 -4.53 16.40 7.26
C PRO A 7 -5.35 17.08 6.13
N GLU A 8 -5.18 16.62 4.89
CA GLU A 8 -5.79 17.14 3.68
C GLU A 8 -6.01 16.02 2.64
N ASP A 9 -6.78 16.30 1.59
CA ASP A 9 -6.87 15.40 0.45
C ASP A 9 -5.56 15.41 -0.34
N MET A 10 -4.98 14.24 -0.59
CA MET A 10 -3.76 14.07 -1.38
C MET A 10 -4.06 13.29 -2.65
N GLU A 11 -4.21 14.01 -3.76
CA GLU A 11 -4.49 13.45 -5.08
C GLU A 11 -3.23 12.95 -5.79
N ASN A 12 -3.43 12.11 -6.81
CA ASN A 12 -2.37 11.59 -7.67
C ASN A 12 -1.26 10.82 -6.94
N VAL A 13 -1.54 10.33 -5.73
CA VAL A 13 -0.65 9.41 -5.03
C VAL A 13 -0.84 8.00 -5.56
N ARG A 14 0.12 7.12 -5.27
CA ARG A 14 0.04 5.69 -5.54
C ARG A 14 0.40 4.91 -4.30
N LEU A 15 -0.28 3.78 -4.10
CA LEU A 15 0.20 2.73 -3.22
C LEU A 15 1.31 1.99 -3.97
N SER A 16 2.45 1.86 -3.31
CA SER A 16 3.61 1.11 -3.79
C SER A 16 3.87 -0.04 -2.83
N ALA A 17 3.91 -1.25 -3.35
CA ALA A 17 4.05 -2.46 -2.55
C ALA A 17 5.08 -3.42 -3.14
N GLY A 18 5.73 -4.16 -2.24
CA GLY A 18 6.55 -5.31 -2.55
C GLY A 18 6.21 -6.44 -1.58
N SER A 19 6.14 -7.67 -2.06
CA SER A 19 5.91 -8.85 -1.20
C SER A 19 6.64 -10.06 -1.73
N ASN A 20 7.07 -10.94 -0.83
CA ASN A 20 7.32 -12.33 -1.20
C ASN A 20 6.02 -13.00 -1.61
N SER A 21 6.06 -13.79 -2.66
CA SER A 21 4.87 -14.40 -3.27
C SER A 21 3.82 -13.33 -3.62
N ALA A 22 2.54 -13.65 -3.42
CA ALA A 22 1.44 -12.78 -3.78
C ALA A 22 0.97 -11.90 -2.62
N SER A 23 0.42 -10.73 -2.93
CA SER A 23 -0.29 -9.91 -1.96
C SER A 23 -1.43 -9.14 -2.60
N MET A 24 -2.48 -8.90 -1.84
CA MET A 24 -3.63 -8.11 -2.25
C MET A 24 -3.80 -6.94 -1.29
N TRP A 25 -4.09 -5.77 -1.83
CA TRP A 25 -4.17 -4.51 -1.08
C TRP A 25 -5.49 -3.81 -1.34
N TRP A 26 -6.12 -3.37 -0.25
CA TRP A 26 -7.34 -2.58 -0.27
C TRP A 26 -7.15 -1.29 0.50
N LEU A 27 -7.64 -0.19 -0.08
CA LEU A 27 -7.74 1.11 0.58
C LEU A 27 -9.21 1.50 0.63
N ASN A 28 -9.72 1.82 1.82
CA ASN A 28 -11.13 2.19 2.03
C ASN A 28 -12.13 1.16 1.44
N ASN A 29 -11.79 -0.13 1.57
CA ASN A 29 -12.54 -1.28 1.04
C ASN A 29 -12.51 -1.43 -0.50
N GLU A 30 -11.78 -0.59 -1.22
CA GLU A 30 -11.58 -0.73 -2.66
C GLU A 30 -10.25 -1.44 -2.93
N GLU A 31 -10.24 -2.35 -3.91
CA GLU A 31 -9.01 -3.00 -4.37
C GLU A 31 -8.12 -1.99 -5.10
N VAL A 32 -6.86 -1.89 -4.68
CA VAL A 32 -5.92 -0.91 -5.26
C VAL A 32 -4.67 -1.54 -5.86
N ALA A 33 -4.27 -2.74 -5.41
CA ALA A 33 -3.12 -3.43 -5.97
C ALA A 33 -3.18 -4.95 -5.71
N LEU A 34 -2.83 -5.71 -6.73
CA LEU A 34 -2.59 -7.16 -6.67
C LEU A 34 -1.18 -7.46 -7.17
N LEU A 35 -0.39 -8.13 -6.33
CA LEU A 35 0.83 -8.82 -6.72
C LEU A 35 0.49 -10.31 -6.83
N SER A 36 0.61 -10.89 -8.01
CA SER A 36 0.31 -12.31 -8.24
C SER A 36 1.57 -13.12 -8.58
N GLY A 37 1.52 -14.41 -8.27
CA GLY A 37 2.58 -15.36 -8.58
C GLY A 37 3.64 -15.49 -7.49
N ASP A 38 4.57 -16.41 -7.72
CA ASP A 38 5.75 -16.57 -6.86
C ASP A 38 6.81 -15.52 -7.23
N ARG A 39 7.20 -14.73 -6.24
CA ARG A 39 8.04 -13.52 -6.41
C ARG A 39 8.89 -13.32 -5.18
N ARG A 40 10.03 -12.66 -5.38
CA ARG A 40 10.85 -12.16 -4.27
C ARG A 40 10.33 -10.79 -3.85
N MET A 41 10.47 -10.45 -2.57
CA MET A 41 10.23 -9.09 -2.12
C MET A 41 11.21 -8.14 -2.82
N VAL A 42 10.65 -7.23 -3.61
CA VAL A 42 11.34 -6.10 -4.23
C VAL A 42 10.54 -4.85 -3.86
N MET A 43 11.21 -3.83 -3.32
CA MET A 43 10.54 -2.56 -3.01
C MET A 43 9.98 -1.96 -4.30
N ASP A 44 8.74 -1.45 -4.23
CA ASP A 44 8.02 -0.84 -5.35
C ASP A 44 7.77 -1.74 -6.57
N ASP A 45 7.74 -3.05 -6.37
CA ASP A 45 7.47 -4.03 -7.44
C ASP A 45 6.05 -3.91 -8.03
N CYS A 46 5.12 -3.34 -7.27
CA CYS A 46 3.79 -3.01 -7.74
C CYS A 46 3.39 -1.60 -7.34
N LEU A 47 2.96 -0.83 -8.33
CA LEU A 47 2.33 0.47 -8.15
C LEU A 47 0.85 0.36 -8.51
N SER A 48 -0.01 0.86 -7.63
CA SER A 48 -1.44 1.01 -7.92
C SER A 48 -1.66 2.01 -9.06
N GLN A 49 -2.91 2.05 -9.55
CA GLN A 49 -3.39 3.25 -10.26
C GLN A 49 -3.31 4.48 -9.35
N ARG A 50 -3.39 5.67 -9.95
CA ARG A 50 -3.47 6.93 -9.19
C ARG A 50 -4.71 6.90 -8.31
N LEU A 51 -4.56 7.30 -7.07
CA LEU A 51 -5.63 7.35 -6.08
C LEU A 51 -5.57 8.66 -5.28
N THR A 52 -6.60 8.89 -4.47
CA THR A 52 -6.64 10.00 -3.52
C THR A 52 -6.65 9.44 -2.11
N LEU A 53 -5.66 9.81 -1.29
CA LEU A 53 -5.80 9.67 0.16
C LEU A 53 -6.71 10.80 0.64
N LYS A 54 -7.84 10.43 1.26
CA LYS A 54 -8.84 11.42 1.69
C LYS A 54 -8.41 12.10 2.98
N LYS A 55 -8.75 13.38 3.14
CA LYS A 55 -8.64 14.08 4.42
C LYS A 55 -9.35 13.28 5.51
N GLY A 56 -8.70 13.15 6.66
CA GLY A 56 -9.15 12.30 7.76
C GLY A 56 -8.72 10.85 7.57
N ARG A 57 -9.59 9.93 7.99
CA ARG A 57 -9.27 8.51 8.14
C ARG A 57 -9.34 7.75 6.81
N ASN A 58 -8.25 7.07 6.48
CA ASN A 58 -8.21 6.04 5.45
C ASN A 58 -7.85 4.69 6.10
N ILE A 59 -8.45 3.60 5.62
CA ILE A 59 -8.21 2.25 6.14
C ILE A 59 -7.45 1.44 5.09
N LEU A 60 -6.23 1.02 5.44
CA LEU A 60 -5.42 0.13 4.62
C LEU A 60 -5.54 -1.31 5.15
N ARG A 61 -5.80 -2.24 4.23
CA ARG A 61 -5.74 -3.69 4.48
C ARG A 61 -4.85 -4.34 3.44
N GLY A 62 -4.00 -5.25 3.90
CA GLY A 62 -3.18 -6.10 3.06
C GLY A 62 -3.39 -7.56 3.43
N ALA A 63 -3.49 -8.44 2.44
CA ALA A 63 -3.44 -9.88 2.62
C ALA A 63 -2.19 -10.41 1.93
N ILE A 64 -1.36 -11.15 2.67
CA ILE A 64 -0.15 -11.78 2.13
C ILE A 64 -0.46 -13.25 1.85
N ILE A 65 -0.18 -13.69 0.63
CA ILE A 65 -0.43 -15.03 0.14
C ILE A 65 0.93 -15.66 -0.13
N ASN A 66 1.51 -16.29 0.90
CA ASN A 66 2.85 -16.84 0.84
C ASN A 66 2.86 -18.36 0.63
N GLY A 67 3.85 -18.84 -0.11
CA GLY A 67 4.27 -20.24 -0.08
C GLY A 67 5.04 -20.61 1.21
N PRO A 68 5.64 -21.80 1.29
CA PRO A 68 6.49 -22.18 2.40
C PRO A 68 7.77 -21.32 2.44
N GLY A 69 8.21 -20.91 3.63
CA GLY A 69 9.47 -20.16 3.85
C GLY A 69 9.26 -18.79 4.51
N MET A 70 10.32 -17.97 4.51
CA MET A 70 10.25 -16.59 5.01
C MET A 70 9.37 -15.72 4.11
N SER A 71 8.68 -14.77 4.72
CA SER A 71 7.83 -13.81 4.02
C SER A 71 8.16 -12.41 4.51
N ASP A 72 8.56 -11.55 3.57
CA ASP A 72 8.73 -10.13 3.78
C ASP A 72 7.75 -9.37 2.87
N PHE A 73 7.33 -8.20 3.33
CA PHE A 73 6.58 -7.27 2.52
C PHE A 73 6.88 -5.83 2.94
N CYS A 74 6.64 -4.90 2.03
CA CYS A 74 6.69 -3.48 2.31
C CYS A 74 5.56 -2.78 1.56
N VAL A 75 5.08 -1.68 2.13
CA VAL A 75 4.08 -0.83 1.50
C VAL A 75 4.36 0.62 1.87
N ARG A 76 4.19 1.52 0.90
CA ARG A 76 4.29 2.96 1.09
C ARG A 76 3.35 3.69 0.15
N PHE A 77 3.06 4.96 0.45
CA PHE A 77 2.44 5.86 -0.49
C PHE A 77 3.51 6.75 -1.11
N VAL A 78 3.43 6.94 -2.43
CA VAL A 78 4.33 7.82 -3.19
C VAL A 78 3.54 8.84 -3.97
N HIS A 79 4.09 10.05 -4.09
CA HIS A 79 3.60 11.07 -4.99
C HIS A 79 3.87 10.67 -6.46
N GLU A 80 3.28 11.40 -7.40
CA GLU A 80 3.44 11.18 -8.84
C GLU A 80 4.91 11.13 -9.30
N ASN A 81 5.77 11.94 -8.68
CA ASN A 81 7.20 12.00 -8.96
C ASN A 81 8.02 10.87 -8.28
N GLY A 82 7.35 9.89 -7.64
CA GLY A 82 7.99 8.78 -6.92
C GLY A 82 8.53 9.13 -5.53
N THR A 83 8.39 10.38 -5.07
CA THR A 83 8.81 10.74 -3.71
C THR A 83 7.83 10.21 -2.65
N PRO A 84 8.30 9.83 -1.46
CA PRO A 84 7.43 9.25 -0.43
C PRO A 84 6.46 10.30 0.15
N VAL A 85 5.21 9.90 0.37
CA VAL A 85 4.24 10.69 1.16
C VAL A 85 4.66 10.63 2.63
N ARG A 86 4.91 11.80 3.22
CA ARG A 86 5.39 11.92 4.62
C ARG A 86 4.39 12.61 5.56
N ASN A 87 3.46 13.40 5.02
CA ASN A 87 2.51 14.19 5.82
C ASN A 87 1.26 13.37 6.20
N ILE A 88 1.48 12.18 6.78
CA ILE A 88 0.42 11.27 7.23
C ILE A 88 0.76 10.72 8.62
N THR A 89 -0.27 10.40 9.40
CA THR A 89 -0.12 9.68 10.67
C THR A 89 -0.59 8.25 10.49
N ILE A 90 0.22 7.28 10.94
CA ILE A 90 -0.10 5.86 10.86
C ILE A 90 -0.38 5.33 12.27
N SER A 91 -1.51 4.66 12.43
CA SER A 91 -1.87 3.96 13.66
C SER A 91 -2.49 2.59 13.35
N TYR A 92 -2.73 1.79 14.38
CA TYR A 92 -3.43 0.51 14.25
C TYR A 92 -4.56 0.45 15.27
N GLN A 93 -5.63 -0.24 14.88
CA GLN A 93 -6.71 -0.71 15.75
C GLN A 93 -6.87 -2.21 15.62
#